data_AF-A0A1R4HZT2-F1
#
_entry.id   AF-A0A1R4HZT2-F1
#
_cell.length_a   1.000
_cell.length_b   1.000
_cell.length_c   1.000
_cell.angle_alpha   90.00
_cell.angle_beta   90.00
_cell.angle_gamma   90.00
#
_symmetry.space_group_name_H-M   'P 1'
#
loop_
_entity.id
_entity.type
_entity.pdbx_description
1 polymer ?
#
loop_
_entity_poly.entity_id
_entity_poly.type
_entity_poly.pdbx_seq_one_letter_code
_entity_poly.pdbx_strand_id
1 'polypeptide(L)'
;MGGVPEGAEAGDAGAQAGLSSAWITDAWAWRAFATQGYADAERGTFTATLTVPDPVVDGFDCRENRCALATRADHTAGKDRVQDMLLPVAFAE
;
A
#
# COMPACT_ATOMS: atom_id res chain seq x y z
N MET A 1 2.07 -9.30 -16.71
CA MET A 1 2.08 -8.24 -15.69
C MET A 1 0.76 -7.48 -15.78
N GLY A 2 0.02 -7.41 -14.67
CA GLY A 2 -0.94 -6.33 -14.39
C GLY A 2 -2.25 -6.23 -15.18
N GLY A 3 -2.78 -7.33 -15.73
CA GLY A 3 -4.11 -7.32 -16.35
C GLY A 3 -5.20 -7.67 -15.34
N VAL A 4 -6.43 -7.17 -15.56
CA VAL A 4 -7.62 -7.62 -14.81
C VAL A 4 -7.68 -9.15 -14.87
N PRO A 5 -7.79 -9.86 -13.74
CA PRO A 5 -7.84 -11.32 -13.73
C PRO A 5 -9.00 -11.81 -14.58
N GLU A 6 -8.79 -12.91 -15.30
CA GLU A 6 -9.88 -13.58 -16.00
C GLU A 6 -10.89 -14.08 -14.95
N GLY A 7 -12.16 -13.66 -15.07
CA GLY A 7 -13.20 -13.92 -14.06
C GLY A 7 -13.24 -12.92 -12.88
N ALA A 8 -12.61 -11.76 -13.00
CA ALA A 8 -12.76 -10.70 -11.99
C ALA A 8 -14.23 -10.26 -11.89
N GLU A 9 -14.80 -10.44 -10.70
CA GLU A 9 -16.14 -9.97 -10.37
C GLU A 9 -16.07 -8.67 -9.58
N ALA A 10 -17.11 -7.85 -9.69
CA ALA A 10 -17.23 -6.66 -8.87
C ALA A 10 -17.34 -7.06 -7.39
N GLY A 11 -16.65 -6.32 -6.52
CA GLY A 11 -16.73 -6.49 -5.09
C GLY A 11 -16.28 -5.24 -4.35
N ASP A 12 -16.59 -5.18 -3.07
CA ASP A 12 -16.22 -4.06 -2.21
C ASP A 12 -14.90 -4.32 -1.49
N ALA A 13 -14.23 -3.24 -1.11
CA ALA A 13 -12.99 -3.34 -0.35
C ALA A 13 -13.24 -3.98 1.02
N GLY A 14 -12.38 -4.91 1.41
CA GLY A 14 -12.44 -5.58 2.69
C GLY A 14 -11.56 -4.84 3.69
N ALA A 15 -12.13 -3.93 4.48
CA ALA A 15 -11.39 -3.23 5.52
C ALA A 15 -10.71 -4.23 6.47
N GLN A 16 -9.38 -4.30 6.41
CA GLN A 16 -8.56 -5.21 7.20
C GLN A 16 -7.74 -4.39 8.20
N ALA A 17 -7.92 -4.65 9.49
CA ALA A 17 -7.10 -4.06 10.54
C ALA A 17 -5.80 -4.87 10.73
N GLY A 18 -4.76 -4.21 11.23
CA GLY A 18 -3.54 -4.88 11.68
C GLY A 18 -2.53 -5.21 10.58
N LEU A 19 -2.72 -4.75 9.35
CA LEU A 19 -1.80 -4.99 8.23
C LEU A 19 -0.61 -4.03 8.24
N SER A 20 0.55 -4.50 7.75
CA SER A 20 1.75 -3.68 7.53
C SER A 20 1.74 -2.92 6.20
N SER A 21 0.72 -3.15 5.36
CA SER A 21 0.49 -2.42 4.11
C SER A 21 -1.01 -2.29 3.84
N ALA A 22 -1.39 -1.30 3.04
CA ALA A 22 -2.77 -1.08 2.62
C ALA A 22 -2.81 -0.83 1.11
N TRP A 23 -3.77 -1.47 0.42
CA TRP A 23 -4.03 -1.21 -0.99
C TRP A 23 -5.25 -0.32 -1.14
N ILE A 24 -5.04 0.88 -1.70
CA ILE A 24 -6.06 1.91 -1.92
C ILE A 24 -6.49 1.90 -3.39
N THR A 25 -7.74 1.55 -3.68
CA THR A 25 -8.27 1.64 -5.06
C THR A 25 -9.79 1.58 -5.10
N ASP A 26 -10.39 2.37 -6.00
CA ASP A 26 -11.81 2.29 -6.36
C ASP A 26 -12.04 1.59 -7.71
N ALA A 27 -10.97 1.11 -8.36
CA ALA A 27 -11.06 0.45 -9.65
C ALA A 27 -11.87 -0.85 -9.53
N TRP A 28 -12.99 -0.95 -10.25
CA TRP A 28 -13.97 -2.05 -10.12
C TRP A 28 -13.34 -3.44 -10.20
N ALA A 29 -12.33 -3.61 -11.07
CA ALA A 29 -11.66 -4.88 -11.31
C ALA A 29 -10.77 -5.35 -10.15
N TRP A 30 -10.42 -4.44 -9.24
CA TRP A 30 -9.45 -4.66 -8.17
C TRP A 30 -10.03 -4.41 -6.78
N ARG A 31 -11.15 -3.69 -6.69
CA ARG A 31 -11.74 -3.23 -5.43
C ARG A 31 -12.01 -4.37 -4.45
N ALA A 32 -12.41 -5.54 -4.93
CA ALA A 32 -12.64 -6.73 -4.10
C ALA A 32 -11.38 -7.22 -3.33
N PHE A 33 -10.19 -6.87 -3.81
CA PHE A 33 -8.90 -7.23 -3.20
C PHE A 33 -8.26 -6.07 -2.44
N ALA A 34 -8.86 -4.88 -2.51
CA ALA A 34 -8.35 -3.69 -1.87
C ALA A 34 -8.59 -3.72 -0.36
N THR A 35 -7.69 -3.09 0.38
CA THR A 35 -7.90 -2.83 1.81
C THR A 35 -9.01 -1.79 1.99
N GLN A 36 -9.03 -0.74 1.16
CA GLN A 36 -10.03 0.32 1.19
C GLN A 36 -10.07 1.11 -0.13
N GLY A 37 -11.12 1.90 -0.31
CA GLY A 37 -11.21 2.92 -1.37
C GLY A 37 -10.56 4.25 -0.97
N TYR A 38 -10.62 5.22 -1.87
CA TYR A 38 -10.21 6.60 -1.56
C TYR A 38 -11.26 7.29 -0.69
N ALA A 39 -10.80 8.22 0.16
CA ALA A 39 -11.69 9.14 0.87
C ALA A 39 -12.27 10.19 -0.10
N ASP A 40 -11.50 10.57 -1.12
CA ASP A 40 -11.94 11.37 -2.26
C ASP A 40 -11.16 10.90 -3.49
N ALA A 41 -11.87 10.24 -4.42
CA ALA A 41 -11.28 9.64 -5.61
C ALA A 41 -10.83 10.68 -6.64
N GLU A 42 -11.48 11.85 -6.73
CA GLU A 42 -11.10 12.91 -7.67
C GLU A 42 -9.79 13.58 -7.23
N ARG A 43 -9.58 13.70 -5.92
CA ARG A 43 -8.35 14.27 -5.32
C ARG A 43 -7.29 13.22 -4.98
N GLY A 44 -7.60 11.93 -5.10
CA GLY A 44 -6.71 10.83 -4.69
C GLY A 44 -6.40 10.80 -3.19
N THR A 45 -7.29 11.33 -2.35
CA THR A 45 -7.05 11.47 -0.90
C THR A 45 -7.37 10.17 -0.16
N PHE A 46 -6.52 9.77 0.77
CA PHE A 46 -6.75 8.61 1.64
C PHE A 46 -6.04 8.78 2.99
N THR A 47 -6.50 8.04 3.99
CA THR A 47 -5.81 7.82 5.27
C THR A 47 -5.73 6.31 5.47
N ALA A 48 -4.55 5.81 5.83
CA ALA A 48 -4.34 4.41 6.14
C ALA A 48 -3.61 4.27 7.47
N THR A 49 -4.03 3.29 8.28
CA THR A 49 -3.35 2.90 9.51
C THR A 49 -2.59 1.63 9.23
N LEU A 50 -1.27 1.67 9.46
CA LEU A 50 -0.39 0.53 9.27
C LEU A 50 0.14 0.04 10.61
N THR A 51 0.21 -1.28 10.78
CA THR A 51 0.98 -1.88 11.88
C THR A 51 2.45 -1.80 11.53
N VAL A 52 3.23 -1.11 12.36
CA VAL A 52 4.69 -1.14 12.26
C VAL A 52 5.18 -2.50 12.76
N PRO A 53 5.86 -3.31 11.92
CA PRO A 53 6.39 -4.60 12.35
C PRO A 53 7.62 -4.42 13.26
N ASP A 54 8.17 -5.54 13.73
CA ASP A 54 9.48 -5.54 14.39
C ASP A 54 10.55 -4.88 13.49
N PRO A 55 11.48 -4.08 14.04
CA PRO A 55 12.55 -3.44 13.25
C PRO A 55 13.46 -4.44 12.53
N VAL A 56 13.48 -5.71 12.97
CA VAL A 56 14.22 -6.78 12.32
C VAL A 56 13.24 -7.71 11.62
N VAL A 57 13.30 -7.72 10.28
CA VAL A 57 12.44 -8.60 9.46
C VAL A 57 13.24 -9.18 8.30
N ASP A 58 13.09 -10.47 8.03
CA ASP A 58 13.72 -11.16 6.89
C ASP A 58 15.23 -10.90 6.74
N GLY A 59 15.94 -10.75 7.86
CA GLY A 59 17.38 -10.48 7.89
C GLY A 59 17.78 -9.02 7.65
N PHE A 60 16.83 -8.10 7.62
CA PHE A 60 17.06 -6.66 7.51
C PHE A 60 16.77 -5.96 8.84
N ASP A 61 17.67 -5.10 9.29
CA ASP A 61 17.52 -4.33 10.54
C ASP A 61 17.37 -2.83 10.25
N CYS A 62 16.19 -2.29 10.53
CA CYS A 62 15.85 -0.87 10.36
C CYS A 62 16.48 0.07 11.39
N ARG A 63 17.18 -0.45 12.41
CA ARG A 63 17.96 0.35 13.37
C ARG A 63 19.37 0.62 12.83
N GLU A 64 19.88 -0.29 12.00
CA GLU A 64 21.20 -0.16 11.36
C GLU A 64 21.10 0.40 9.94
N ASN A 65 19.99 0.11 9.25
CA ASN A 65 19.75 0.52 7.87
C ASN A 65 18.66 1.58 7.77
N ARG A 66 18.73 2.42 6.74
CA ARG A 66 17.69 3.44 6.50
C ARG A 66 16.41 2.78 5.98
N CYS A 67 15.35 2.85 6.79
CA CYS A 67 14.01 2.43 6.42
C CYS A 67 13.09 3.62 6.11
N ALA A 68 12.01 3.35 5.39
CA ALA A 68 11.01 4.35 5.04
C ALA A 68 9.60 3.75 5.00
N LEU A 69 8.61 4.56 5.35
CA LEU A 69 7.23 4.33 4.91
C LEU A 69 7.12 4.76 3.45
N ALA A 70 6.56 3.90 2.61
CA ALA A 70 6.46 4.13 1.17
C ALA A 70 5.01 4.18 0.71
N THR A 71 4.70 5.14 -0.15
CA THR A 71 3.51 5.05 -1.03
C THR A 71 3.96 4.62 -2.41
N ARG A 72 3.23 3.67 -2.99
CA ARG A 72 3.47 3.19 -4.35
C ARG A 72 2.27 3.52 -5.23
N ALA A 73 2.45 4.36 -6.24
CA ALA A 73 1.35 4.81 -7.09
C ALA A 73 0.66 3.64 -7.82
N ASP A 74 1.47 2.74 -8.42
CA ASP A 74 0.95 1.55 -9.08
C ASP A 74 1.99 0.42 -8.98
N HIS A 75 1.57 -0.73 -8.43
CA HIS A 75 2.41 -1.91 -8.32
C HIS A 75 2.54 -2.68 -9.65
N THR A 76 1.65 -2.41 -10.61
CA THR A 76 1.65 -3.00 -11.96
C THR A 76 2.45 -2.16 -12.96
N ALA A 77 2.47 -0.83 -12.82
CA ALA A 77 3.26 0.09 -13.63
C ALA A 77 4.62 0.40 -12.97
N GLY A 78 5.46 -0.62 -12.77
CA GLY A 78 6.71 -0.50 -11.99
C GLY A 78 7.73 0.54 -12.48
N LYS A 79 7.59 1.09 -13.69
CA LYS A 79 8.44 2.18 -14.22
C LYS A 79 7.90 3.59 -13.93
N ASP A 80 6.60 3.73 -13.67
CA ASP A 80 6.02 5.00 -13.31
C ASP A 80 6.17 5.21 -11.80
N ARG A 81 7.06 6.14 -11.45
CA ARG A 81 7.41 6.46 -10.07
C ARG A 81 7.14 7.92 -9.70
N VAL A 82 6.37 8.64 -10.53
CA VAL A 82 6.25 10.11 -10.43
C VAL A 82 5.51 10.58 -9.17
N GLN A 83 4.70 9.71 -8.57
CA GLN A 83 3.88 10.02 -7.38
C GLN A 83 4.26 9.21 -6.14
N ASP A 84 5.35 8.46 -6.18
CA ASP A 84 5.76 7.74 -4.97
C ASP A 84 6.40 8.66 -3.97
N MET A 85 6.15 8.37 -2.71
CA MET A 85 6.80 9.02 -1.60
C MET A 85 7.57 7.98 -0.78
N LEU A 86 8.73 8.40 -0.31
CA LEU A 86 9.50 7.69 0.70
C LEU A 86 9.65 8.64 1.88
N LEU A 87 9.01 8.31 3.00
CA LEU A 87 9.16 9.02 4.26
C LEU A 87 10.13 8.24 5.14
N PRO A 88 11.37 8.73 5.36
CA PRO A 88 12.33 8.05 6.23
C PRO A 88 11.78 7.90 7.64
N VAL A 89 12.00 6.74 8.24
CA VAL A 89 11.65 6.45 9.63
C VAL A 89 12.86 5.89 10.37
N ALA A 90 12.85 6.06 11.69
CA ALA A 90 13.82 5.47 12.59
C ALA A 90 13.08 4.89 13.80
N PHE A 91 13.57 3.78 14.31
CA PHE A 91 13.08 3.21 15.57
C PHE A 91 13.80 3.90 16.73
N ALA A 92 13.05 4.15 17.81
CA ALA A 92 13.65 4.60 19.07
C ALA A 92 14.51 3.49 19.67
N GLU A 93 15.47 3.89 20.51
CA GLU A 93 16.33 2.98 21.29
C GLU A 93 15.53 2.16 22.31
#